data_AF-A0AAD9P1Z3-F1
#
_entry.id   AF-A0AAD9P1Z3-F1
#
_cell.length_a   1.000
_cell.length_b   1.000
_cell.length_c   1.000
_cell.angle_alpha   90.00
_cell.angle_beta   90.00
_cell.angle_gamma   90.00
#
_symmetry.space_group_name_H-M   'P 1'
#
loop_
_entity.id
_entity.type
_entity.pdbx_description
1 polymer ?
#
loop_
_entity_poly.entity_id
_entity_poly.type
_entity_poly.pdbx_seq_one_letter_code
_entity_poly.pdbx_strand_id
1 'polypeptide(L)'
;MHGYNYELVYRPGTSTANAHALSRLSLKETVEVLVLEPVLNLLQHLGEGPVTASMIKEATKTDPVMSLVLQYVSVTAAAREEHSCRYDAILQAKT
;
A
#
# COMPACT_ATOMS: atom_id res chain seq x y z
N MET A 1 12.36 -34.53 -25.46
CA MET A 1 11.55 -34.09 -24.30
C MET A 1 12.46 -34.12 -23.09
N HIS A 2 12.91 -32.97 -22.61
CA HIS A 2 13.75 -32.90 -21.41
C HIS A 2 12.89 -32.28 -20.31
N GLY A 3 12.36 -33.12 -19.42
CA GLY A 3 11.62 -32.64 -18.25
C GLY A 3 12.60 -32.16 -17.19
N TYR A 4 12.31 -31.02 -16.57
CA TYR A 4 13.03 -30.57 -15.39
C TYR A 4 12.67 -31.50 -14.22
N ASN A 5 13.70 -32.02 -13.55
CA ASN A 5 13.52 -32.84 -12.37
C ASN A 5 13.60 -31.94 -11.14
N TYR A 6 12.49 -31.79 -10.42
CA TYR A 6 12.42 -31.00 -9.20
C TYR A 6 12.28 -31.93 -8.01
N GLU A 7 13.03 -31.63 -6.96
CA GLU A 7 12.84 -32.23 -5.65
C GLU A 7 12.21 -31.19 -4.72
N LEU A 8 11.00 -31.47 -4.23
CA LEU A 8 10.30 -30.62 -3.28
C LEU A 8 10.65 -31.05 -1.87
N VAL A 9 11.51 -30.28 -1.19
CA VAL A 9 11.87 -30.52 0.20
C VAL A 9 11.16 -29.51 1.10
N TYR A 10 10.30 -30.02 1.98
CA TYR A 10 9.61 -29.21 2.98
C TYR A 10 10.59 -28.76 4.08
N ARG A 11 10.49 -27.48 4.47
CA ARG A 11 11.23 -26.92 5.61
C ARG A 11 10.26 -26.22 6.58
N PRO A 12 10.39 -26.43 7.91
CA PRO A 12 9.53 -25.77 8.89
C PRO A 12 9.70 -24.25 8.88
N GLY A 13 8.60 -23.51 9.05
CA GLY A 13 8.53 -22.05 8.90
C GLY A 13 9.52 -21.25 9.78
N THR A 14 9.89 -21.78 10.95
CA THR A 14 10.87 -21.16 11.85
C THR A 14 12.30 -21.24 11.34
N SER A 15 12.62 -22.21 10.47
CA SER A 15 13.92 -22.30 9.78
C SER A 15 14.02 -21.38 8.56
N THR A 16 12.89 -20.84 8.10
CA THR A 16 12.77 -19.87 7.01
C THR A 16 12.56 -18.43 7.52
N ALA A 17 13.00 -18.13 8.75
CA ALA A 17 12.89 -16.78 9.32
C ALA A 17 13.48 -15.68 8.42
N ASN A 18 14.45 -16.04 7.58
CA ASN A 18 15.09 -15.12 6.65
C ASN A 18 14.31 -14.97 5.32
N ALA A 19 13.40 -15.88 4.96
CA ALA A 19 12.69 -15.81 3.67
C ALA A 19 11.79 -14.57 3.53
N HIS A 20 11.42 -13.94 4.65
CA HIS A 20 10.68 -12.68 4.65
C HIS A 20 11.58 -11.42 4.65
N ALA A 21 12.89 -11.57 4.81
CA ALA A 21 13.88 -10.47 4.81
C ALA A 21 14.97 -10.61 3.71
N LEU A 22 14.92 -11.65 2.87
CA LEU A 22 15.85 -11.88 1.76
C LEU A 22 15.35 -11.34 0.40
N SER A 23 14.72 -10.17 0.34
CA SER A 23 14.75 -9.43 -0.94
C SER A 23 16.10 -8.72 -1.17
N ARG A 24 17.02 -8.76 -0.19
CA ARG A 24 18.35 -8.13 -0.28
C ARG A 24 19.48 -8.93 0.36
N LEU A 25 19.58 -10.24 0.10
CA LEU A 25 20.84 -10.94 0.39
C LEU A 25 21.88 -10.50 -0.65
N SER A 26 23.04 -10.04 -0.21
CA SER A 26 24.17 -9.72 -1.09
C SER A 26 24.64 -10.98 -1.82
N LEU A 27 24.78 -10.90 -3.14
CA LEU A 27 25.32 -11.96 -3.98
C LEU A 27 26.77 -12.27 -3.56
N LYS A 28 27.16 -13.56 -3.64
CA LYS A 28 28.52 -14.02 -3.27
C LYS A 28 29.60 -13.55 -4.25
N GLU A 29 29.23 -13.18 -5.47
CA GLU A 29 30.11 -12.50 -6.41
C GLU A 29 29.78 -11.01 -6.42
N THR A 30 30.80 -10.19 -6.18
CA THR A 30 30.79 -8.78 -6.60
C THR A 30 30.80 -8.76 -8.12
N VAL A 31 29.61 -8.77 -8.72
CA VAL A 31 29.43 -8.20 -10.05
C VAL A 31 29.81 -6.72 -9.91
N GLU A 32 30.59 -6.16 -10.84
CA GLU A 32 30.70 -4.71 -10.96
C GLU A 32 29.29 -4.17 -11.21
N VAL A 33 28.62 -3.79 -10.12
CA VAL A 33 27.39 -3.04 -10.20
C VAL A 33 27.83 -1.71 -10.77
N LEU A 34 27.52 -1.47 -12.05
CA LEU A 34 27.48 -0.12 -12.61
C LEU A 34 26.88 0.74 -11.52
N VAL A 35 27.66 1.70 -11.01
CA VAL A 35 27.20 2.63 -9.98
C VAL A 35 26.07 3.40 -10.63
N LEU A 36 24.86 2.85 -10.52
CA LEU A 36 23.66 3.55 -10.88
C LEU A 36 23.67 4.74 -9.93
N GLU A 37 23.69 5.93 -10.52
CA GLU A 37 23.49 7.17 -9.80
C GLU A 37 22.40 6.96 -8.75
N PRO A 38 22.55 7.54 -7.55
CA PRO A 38 21.61 7.30 -6.46
C PRO A 38 20.22 7.34 -7.04
N VAL A 39 19.48 6.23 -6.92
CA VAL A 39 18.10 6.15 -7.34
C VAL A 39 17.37 7.15 -6.45
N LEU A 40 17.45 8.42 -6.83
CA LEU A 40 16.56 9.46 -6.40
C LEU A 40 15.22 8.87 -6.77
N ASN A 41 14.41 8.57 -5.76
CA ASN A 41 12.99 8.34 -5.95
C ASN A 41 12.45 9.64 -6.53
N LEU A 42 12.58 9.79 -7.85
CA LEU A 42 12.15 10.91 -8.65
C LEU A 42 10.63 10.82 -8.78
N LEU A 43 9.92 10.77 -7.64
CA LEU A 43 8.48 10.96 -7.59
C LEU A 43 8.10 12.31 -8.23
N GLN A 44 9.04 13.27 -8.21
CA GLN A 44 8.98 14.54 -8.95
C GLN A 44 8.98 14.39 -10.49
N HIS A 45 9.37 13.24 -11.06
CA HIS A 45 9.38 12.97 -12.51
C HIS A 45 8.52 11.76 -12.90
N LEU A 46 7.81 11.11 -11.97
CA LEU A 46 6.67 10.30 -12.38
C LEU A 46 5.63 11.28 -12.90
N GLY A 47 5.36 11.24 -14.21
CA GLY A 47 4.23 11.94 -14.81
C GLY A 47 2.90 11.39 -14.29
N GLU A 48 1.91 11.21 -15.16
CA GLU A 48 0.74 10.41 -14.78
C GLU A 48 1.18 8.99 -14.46
N GLY A 49 1.12 8.62 -13.18
CA GLY A 49 1.36 7.26 -12.75
C GLY A 49 0.36 6.31 -13.42
N PRO A 50 0.72 5.03 -13.63
CA PRO A 50 -0.17 4.04 -14.26
C PRO A 50 -1.47 3.81 -13.47
N VAL A 51 -1.53 4.31 -12.23
CA VAL A 51 -2.69 4.28 -11.36
C VAL A 51 -2.97 5.71 -10.91
N THR A 52 -4.13 6.22 -11.29
CA THR A 52 -4.61 7.54 -10.85
C THR A 52 -5.57 7.41 -9.68
N ALA A 53 -5.79 8.51 -8.96
CA ALA A 53 -6.73 8.53 -7.83
C ALA A 53 -8.17 8.20 -8.27
N SER A 54 -8.57 8.56 -9.49
CA SER A 54 -9.88 8.21 -10.05
C SER A 54 -10.01 6.70 -10.28
N MET A 55 -8.98 6.05 -10.81
CA MET A 55 -8.94 4.60 -10.98
C MET A 55 -9.05 3.87 -9.63
N ILE A 56 -8.31 4.34 -8.61
CA ILE A 56 -8.40 3.78 -7.25
C ILE A 56 -9.81 3.95 -6.69
N LYS A 57 -10.42 5.14 -6.85
CA LYS A 57 -11.77 5.43 -6.37
C LYS A 57 -12.80 4.48 -6.99
N GLU A 58 -12.72 4.26 -8.30
CA GLU A 58 -13.64 3.38 -9.01
C GLU A 58 -13.47 1.92 -8.59
N ALA A 59 -12.23 1.43 -8.53
CA ALA A 59 -11.92 0.08 -8.08
C ALA A 59 -12.35 -0.17 -6.62
N THR A 60 -12.14 0.81 -5.74
CA THR A 60 -12.59 0.74 -4.34
C THR A 60 -14.11 0.69 -4.21
N LYS A 61 -14.83 1.36 -5.12
CA LYS A 61 -16.31 1.36 -5.12
C LYS A 61 -16.88 0.03 -5.61
N THR A 62 -16.23 -0.62 -6.57
CA THR A 62 -16.69 -1.91 -7.12
C THR A 62 -16.29 -3.10 -6.25
N ASP A 63 -15.28 -2.95 -5.39
CA ASP A 63 -14.89 -3.98 -4.44
C ASP A 63 -15.94 -4.15 -3.32
N PRO A 64 -16.43 -5.38 -3.06
CA PRO A 64 -17.52 -5.63 -2.11
C PRO A 64 -17.13 -5.41 -0.65
N VAL A 65 -15.84 -5.48 -0.29
CA VAL A 65 -15.38 -5.27 1.09
C VAL A 65 -15.06 -3.79 1.31
N MET A 66 -14.33 -3.19 0.39
CA MET A 66 -13.92 -1.78 0.49
C MET A 66 -15.11 -0.83 0.33
N SER A 67 -16.15 -1.19 -0.42
CA SER A 67 -17.40 -0.43 -0.47
C SER A 67 -18.12 -0.37 0.88
N LEU A 68 -18.11 -1.47 1.66
CA LEU A 68 -18.63 -1.49 3.03
C LEU A 68 -17.80 -0.60 3.95
N VAL A 69 -16.47 -0.69 3.87
CA VAL A 69 -15.57 0.17 4.65
C VAL A 69 -15.80 1.64 4.33
N LEU A 70 -15.97 2.00 3.06
CA LEU A 70 -16.28 3.36 2.63
C LEU A 70 -17.58 3.86 3.26
N GLN A 71 -18.62 3.02 3.30
CA GLN A 71 -19.89 3.34 3.94
C GLN A 71 -19.74 3.59 5.44
N TYR A 72 -18.97 2.76 6.14
CA TYR A 72 -18.71 2.97 7.58
C TYR A 72 -17.97 4.28 7.84
N VAL A 73 -16.93 4.57 7.05
CA VAL A 73 -16.15 5.79 7.20
C VAL A 73 -17.00 7.02 6.89
N SER A 74 -17.82 7.00 5.82
CA SER A 74 -18.64 8.15 5.45
C SER A 74 -19.69 8.50 6.50
N VAL A 75 -20.30 7.50 7.14
CA VAL A 75 -21.25 7.72 8.24
C VAL A 75 -20.55 8.38 9.45
N THR A 76 -19.34 7.93 9.79
CA THR A 76 -18.59 8.55 10.88
C THR A 76 -18.10 9.96 10.56
N ALA A 77 -17.79 10.24 9.29
CA ALA A 77 -17.40 11.58 8.84
C ALA A 77 -18.58 12.56 8.92
N ALA A 78 -19.76 12.17 8.43
CA ALA A 78 -20.98 12.98 8.52
C ALA A 78 -21.35 13.28 9.98
N ALA A 79 -21.30 12.27 10.85
CA ALA A 79 -21.56 12.47 12.28
C ALA A 79 -20.55 13.42 12.96
N ARG A 80 -19.29 13.44 12.49
CA ARG A 80 -18.26 14.39 12.99
C ARG A 80 -18.50 15.81 12.50
N GLU A 81 -18.88 15.99 11.24
CA GLU A 81 -19.23 17.30 10.69
C GLU A 81 -20.46 17.90 11.38
N GLU A 82 -21.52 17.11 11.59
CA GLU A 82 -22.71 17.54 12.33
C GLU A 82 -22.36 17.96 13.77
N HIS A 83 -21.50 17.20 14.45
CA HIS A 83 -21.06 17.52 15.80
C HIS A 83 -20.20 18.80 15.83
N SER A 84 -19.35 19.03 14.84
CA SER A 84 -18.57 20.27 14.70
C SER A 84 -19.48 21.49 14.48
N CYS A 85 -20.41 21.39 13.53
CA CYS A 85 -21.37 22.45 13.21
C CYS A 85 -22.24 22.81 14.43
N ARG A 86 -22.64 21.82 15.23
CA ARG A 86 -23.42 22.04 16.45
C ARG A 86 -22.62 22.78 17.53
N TYR A 87 -21.34 22.48 17.67
CA TYR A 87 -20.45 23.17 18.61
C TYR A 87 -20.24 24.64 18.20
N ASP A 88 -20.03 24.90 16.92
CA ASP A 88 -19.85 26.26 16.40
C ASP A 88 -21.11 27.11 16.59
N ALA A 89 -22.29 26.53 16.38
CA ALA A 89 -23.57 27.19 16.62
C ALA A 89 -23.79 27.55 18.12
N ILE A 90 -23.37 26.67 19.03
CA ILE A 90 -23.45 26.92 20.49
C ILE A 90 -22.51 28.05 20.91
N LEU A 91 -21.32 28.14 20.32
CA LEU A 91 -20.35 29.21 20.61
C LEU A 91 -20.87 30.57 20.11
N GLN A 92 -21.48 30.61 18.92
CA GLN A 92 -22.06 31.84 18.37
C GLN A 92 -23.27 32.33 19.18
N ALA A 93 -24.10 31.43 19.71
CA ALA A 93 -25.28 31.78 20.51
C ALA A 93 -24.96 32.28 21.94
N LYS A 94 -23.70 32.19 22.37
CA LYS A 94 -23.22 32.65 23.69
C LYS A 94 -22.56 34.03 23.69
N THR A 95 -22.49 34.68 22.53
CA THR A 95 -21.98 36.04 22.34
C THR A 95 -23.15 37.02 22.26
#